data_AF-A0A6P8GAX7-F1
#
_entry.id   AF-A0A6P8GAX7-F1
#
_cell.length_a   1.000
_cell.length_b   1.000
_cell.length_c   1.000
_cell.angle_alpha   90.00
_cell.angle_beta   90.00
_cell.angle_gamma   90.00
#
_symmetry.space_group_name_H-M   'P 1'
#
loop_
_entity.id
_entity.type
_entity.pdbx_description
1 polymer ?
#
loop_
_entity_poly.entity_id
_entity_poly.type
_entity_poly.pdbx_seq_one_letter_code
_entity_poly.pdbx_strand_id
1 'polypeptide(L)'
;MEAIPGACKVCKWIIKKMRKSIHEGSTEEVIRESLEAVCNKTFMLKRVCRWFVKKYIDRLTKELSTSDDVRTICVNLKACRPRSLLDFM
;
A
#
# COMPACT_ATOMS: atom_id res chain seq x y z
N MET A 1 -8.99 -6.08 -16.58
CA MET A 1 -8.91 -5.45 -15.25
C MET A 1 -7.57 -4.74 -15.11
N GLU A 2 -7.62 -3.42 -15.21
CA GLU A 2 -6.47 -2.53 -15.24
C GLU A 2 -5.83 -2.47 -13.85
N ALA A 3 -4.67 -3.09 -13.70
CA ALA A 3 -3.73 -2.61 -12.71
C ALA A 3 -3.18 -1.31 -13.29
N ILE A 4 -3.51 -0.17 -12.67
CA ILE A 4 -2.96 1.13 -13.06
C ILE A 4 -1.44 0.93 -13.24
N PRO A 5 -0.85 1.26 -14.40
CA PRO A 5 0.58 1.05 -14.63
C PRO A 5 1.36 1.80 -13.56
N GLY A 6 1.90 1.05 -12.59
CA GLY A 6 2.57 1.60 -11.41
C GLY A 6 1.87 1.43 -10.06
N ALA A 7 0.58 1.07 -9.99
CA ALA A 7 -0.12 0.85 -8.70
C ALA A 7 0.55 -0.25 -7.85
N CYS A 8 1.03 -1.32 -8.49
CA CYS A 8 1.75 -2.37 -7.77
C CYS A 8 3.07 -1.86 -7.18
N LYS A 9 3.83 -1.04 -7.93
CA LYS A 9 5.07 -0.41 -7.44
C LYS A 9 4.79 0.56 -6.30
N VAL A 10 3.76 1.41 -6.46
CA VAL A 10 3.32 2.36 -5.43
C VAL A 10 2.88 1.64 -4.16
N CYS A 11 2.02 0.64 -4.26
CA CYS A 11 1.56 -0.12 -3.10
C CYS A 11 2.74 -0.78 -2.36
N LYS A 12 3.62 -1.49 -3.08
CA LYS A 12 4.79 -2.12 -2.46
C LYS A 12 5.69 -1.10 -1.75
N TRP A 13 5.88 0.07 -2.35
CA TRP A 13 6.67 1.13 -1.77
C TRP A 13 6.02 1.70 -0.50
N ILE A 14 4.72 1.98 -0.54
CA ILE A 14 3.94 2.46 0.62
C ILE A 14 4.07 1.47 1.77
N ILE A 15 3.73 0.19 1.55
CA ILE A 15 3.77 -0.84 2.61
C ILE A 15 5.19 -1.04 3.15
N LYS A 16 6.21 -1.10 2.29
CA LYS A 16 7.59 -1.26 2.75
C LYS A 16 8.04 -0.06 3.58
N LYS A 17 7.55 1.14 3.26
CA LYS A 17 7.82 2.34 4.05
C LYS A 17 7.03 2.34 5.35
N MET A 18 5.77 1.88 5.33
CA MET A 18 4.94 1.66 6.51
C MET A 18 5.65 0.72 7.47
N ARG A 19 5.99 -0.50 7.07
CA ARG A 19 6.70 -1.47 7.94
C ARG A 19 8.03 -0.97 8.54
N LYS A 20 8.61 0.10 8.00
CA LYS A 20 9.78 0.77 8.58
C LYS A 20 9.44 1.93 9.52
N SER A 21 8.23 2.47 9.41
CA SER A 21 7.73 3.60 10.21
C SER A 21 6.78 3.17 11.32
N ILE A 22 6.02 2.08 11.14
CA ILE A 22 5.15 1.47 12.14
C ILE A 22 5.84 0.22 12.72
N HIS A 23 5.73 0.05 14.03
CA HIS A 23 6.19 -1.16 14.73
C HIS A 23 5.05 -2.19 14.82
N GLU A 24 5.38 -3.47 14.99
CA GLU A 24 4.40 -4.53 15.23
C GLU A 24 3.56 -4.18 16.47
N GLY A 25 2.23 -4.15 16.32
CA GLY A 25 1.30 -3.66 17.36
C GLY A 25 0.90 -2.18 17.26
N SER A 26 1.25 -1.48 16.19
CA SER A 26 0.75 -0.11 15.94
C SER A 26 -0.78 -0.10 15.80
N THR A 27 -1.43 0.90 16.40
CA THR A 27 -2.90 1.04 16.35
C THR A 27 -3.35 1.47 14.96
N GLU A 28 -4.65 1.28 14.68
CA GLU A 28 -5.24 1.68 13.41
C GLU A 28 -5.03 3.17 13.10
N GLU A 29 -5.07 4.04 14.12
CA GLU A 29 -4.81 5.48 13.95
C GLU A 29 -3.38 5.74 13.48
N VAL A 30 -2.38 5.13 14.13
CA VAL A 30 -0.97 5.30 13.78
C VAL A 30 -0.69 4.82 12.35
N ILE A 31 -1.33 3.73 11.95
CA ILE A 31 -1.21 3.20 10.58
C ILE A 31 -1.82 4.18 9.57
N ARG A 32 -3.00 4.74 9.87
CA ARG A 32 -3.67 5.73 9.02
C ARG A 32 -2.82 6.98 8.82
N GLU A 33 -2.32 7.57 9.90
CA GLU A 33 -1.47 8.76 9.84
C GLU A 33 -0.18 8.49 9.06
N SER A 34 0.42 7.32 9.27
CA SER A 34 1.62 6.91 8.55
C SER A 34 1.35 6.80 7.04
N LEU A 35 0.23 6.19 6.62
CA LEU A 35 -0.15 6.06 5.21
C LEU A 35 -0.26 7.41 4.53
N GLU A 36 -0.87 8.39 5.19
CA GLU A 36 -0.95 9.76 4.69
C GLU A 36 0.42 10.47 4.66
N ALA A 37 1.23 10.26 5.70
CA ALA A 37 2.59 10.81 5.79
C ALA A 37 3.50 10.29 4.69
N VAL A 38 3.32 9.03 4.26
CA VAL A 38 4.05 8.47 3.12
C VAL A 38 3.72 9.19 1.82
N CYS A 39 2.46 9.57 1.62
CA CYS A 39 2.07 10.34 0.45
C CYS A 39 2.64 11.75 0.45
N ASN A 40 2.91 12.33 1.62
CA ASN A 40 3.58 13.62 1.73
C ASN A 40 5.05 13.57 1.29
N LYS A 41 5.69 12.40 1.28
CA LYS A 41 7.09 12.24 0.81
C LYS A 41 7.24 12.26 -0.71
N THR A 42 6.15 12.12 -1.47
CA THR A 42 6.19 12.05 -2.94
C THR A 42 5.49 13.25 -3.55
N PHE A 43 6.23 14.27 -4.00
CA PHE A 43 5.64 15.52 -4.50
C PHE A 43 4.83 15.31 -5.78
N MET A 44 5.39 14.60 -6.77
CA MET A 44 4.76 14.30 -8.07
C MET A 44 3.52 13.41 -7.94
N LEU A 45 3.55 12.43 -7.02
CA LEU A 45 2.49 11.43 -6.86
C LEU A 45 1.59 11.72 -5.66
N LYS A 46 1.71 12.88 -5.01
CA LYS A 46 0.99 13.23 -3.79
C LYS A 46 -0.53 13.07 -3.95
N ARG A 47 -1.04 13.50 -5.11
CA ARG A 47 -2.49 13.48 -5.42
C ARG A 47 -2.99 12.05 -5.66
N VAL A 48 -2.25 11.27 -6.45
CA VAL A 48 -2.56 9.86 -6.74
C VAL A 48 -2.40 8.99 -5.49
N CYS A 49 -1.33 9.19 -4.72
CA CYS A 49 -1.07 8.48 -3.48
C CYS A 49 -2.15 8.75 -2.45
N ARG A 50 -2.53 10.02 -2.21
CA ARG A 50 -3.61 10.33 -1.26
C ARG A 50 -4.94 9.74 -1.70
N TRP A 51 -5.27 9.79 -2.99
CA TRP A 51 -6.47 9.16 -3.50
C TRP A 51 -6.43 7.63 -3.30
N PHE A 52 -5.29 7.00 -3.59
CA PHE A 52 -5.08 5.57 -3.39
C PHE A 52 -5.18 5.19 -1.91
N VAL A 53 -4.43 5.86 -1.04
CA VAL A 53 -4.47 5.66 0.42
C VAL A 53 -5.89 5.85 0.90
N LYS A 54 -6.54 7.00 0.66
CA LYS A 54 -7.91 7.25 1.13
C LYS A 54 -8.92 6.22 0.63
N LYS A 55 -8.76 5.70 -0.58
CA LYS A 55 -9.62 4.64 -1.15
C LYS A 55 -9.38 3.27 -0.51
N TYR A 56 -8.14 2.99 -0.12
CA TYR A 56 -7.72 1.68 0.38
C TYR A 56 -7.35 1.69 1.86
N ILE A 57 -7.58 2.78 2.59
CA ILE A 57 -7.04 3.01 3.93
C ILE A 57 -7.57 1.99 4.92
N ASP A 58 -8.87 1.67 4.88
CA ASP A 58 -9.47 0.64 5.74
C ASP A 58 -8.84 -0.74 5.52
N ARG A 59 -8.62 -1.12 4.25
CA ARG A 59 -7.96 -2.39 3.94
C ARG A 59 -6.48 -2.35 4.30
N LEU A 60 -5.79 -1.27 3.94
CA LEU A 60 -4.37 -1.09 4.25
C LEU A 60 -4.14 -1.17 5.75
N THR A 61 -4.97 -0.52 6.56
CA THR A 61 -4.89 -0.57 8.01
C THR A 61 -5.04 -2.00 8.52
N LYS A 62 -6.10 -2.70 8.11
CA LYS A 62 -6.33 -4.09 8.52
C LYS A 62 -5.18 -5.03 8.12
N GLU A 63 -4.69 -4.89 6.88
CA GLU A 63 -3.62 -5.72 6.32
C GLU A 63 -2.22 -5.33 6.86
N LEU A 64 -2.04 -4.09 7.34
CA LEU A 64 -0.80 -3.65 8.00
C LEU A 64 -0.80 -4.00 9.49
N SER A 65 -1.97 -4.16 10.10
CA SER A 65 -2.11 -4.72 11.44
C SER A 65 -1.83 -6.22 11.49
N THR A 66 -1.84 -6.91 10.35
CA THR A 66 -1.44 -8.32 10.24
C THR A 66 0.04 -8.46 9.87
N SER A 67 0.57 -9.66 10.08
CA SER A 67 1.94 -10.01 9.70
C SER A 67 2.10 -10.30 8.20
N ASP A 68 1.12 -9.94 7.36
CA ASP A 68 1.10 -10.26 5.94
C ASP A 68 2.25 -9.65 5.14
N ASP A 69 2.68 -10.40 4.12
CA ASP A 69 3.71 -9.98 3.19
C ASP A 69 3.26 -8.79 2.33
N VAL A 70 4.20 -7.88 2.07
CA VAL A 70 3.98 -6.66 1.26
C VAL A 70 3.27 -6.95 -0.06
N ARG A 71 3.59 -8.08 -0.69
CA ARG A 71 2.99 -8.49 -1.95
C ARG A 71 1.55 -8.97 -1.78
N THR A 72 1.27 -9.74 -0.73
CA THR A 72 -0.07 -10.26 -0.42
C THR A 72 -1.04 -9.12 -0.22
N ILE A 73 -0.65 -8.14 0.60
CA ILE A 73 -1.43 -6.92 0.83
C ILE A 73 -1.75 -6.22 -0.50
N CYS A 74 -0.74 -6.00 -1.35
CA CYS A 74 -0.97 -5.34 -2.63
C CYS A 74 -1.82 -6.14 -3.62
N VAL A 75 -1.82 -7.48 -3.55
CA VAL A 75 -2.71 -8.33 -4.34
C VAL A 75 -4.14 -8.26 -3.79
N ASN A 76 -4.32 -8.27 -2.47
CA ASN A 76 -5.62 -8.13 -1.80
C ASN A 76 -6.28 -6.77 -2.08
N LEU A 77 -5.46 -5.74 -2.25
CA LEU A 77 -5.88 -4.40 -2.68
C LEU A 77 -6.17 -4.31 -4.18
N LYS A 78 -5.98 -5.40 -4.93
CA LYS A 78 -6.06 -5.45 -6.41
C LYS A 78 -5.09 -4.46 -7.08
N ALA A 79 -4.08 -3.98 -6.36
CA ALA A 79 -3.05 -3.07 -6.85
C ALA A 79 -1.95 -3.83 -7.61
N CYS A 80 -1.65 -5.06 -7.18
CA CYS A 80 -0.80 -6.01 -7.88
C CYS A 80 -1.65 -7.15 -8.46
N ARG A 81 -1.24 -7.67 -9.62
CA ARG A 81 -1.77 -8.94 -10.13
C ARG A 81 -1.20 -10.11 -9.32
N PRO A 82 -2.01 -11.16 -9.06
CA PRO A 82 -1.50 -12.40 -8.48
C PRO A 82 -0.41 -13.01 -9.39
N ARG A 83 0.44 -13.86 -8.81
CA ARG A 83 1.69 -14.35 -9.45
C ARG A 83 1.47 -15.02 -10.81
N SER A 84 0.27 -15.52 -11.08
CA SER A 84 -0.12 -16.14 -12.34
C SER A 84 -0.08 -15.23 -13.58
N LEU A 85 0.12 -13.91 -13.43
CA LEU A 85 0.20 -12.95 -14.56
C LEU A 85 1.57 -12.27 -14.69
N LEU A 86 2.57 -12.67 -13.90
CA LEU A 86 3.93 -12.08 -13.91
C LEU A 86 4.93 -12.87 -14.76
N ASP A 87 4.50 -13.97 -15.41
CA ASP A 87 5.33 -14.78 -16.32
C ASP A 87 5.29 -14.31 -17.79
N PHE A 88 4.64 -13.18 -18.11
CA PHE A 88 4.42 -12.79 -19.51
C PHE A 88 4.64 -11.31 -19.87
N MET A 89 5.33 -10.52 -19.05
CA MET A 89 5.78 -9.17 -19.47
C MET A 89 7.11 -8.76 -18.84
#